data_AF-A0A975HKD9-F1
#
_entry.id   AF-A0A975HKD9-F1
#
_cell.length_a   1.000
_cell.length_b   1.000
_cell.length_c   1.000
_cell.angle_alpha   90.00
_cell.angle_beta   90.00
_cell.angle_gamma   90.00
#
_symmetry.space_group_name_H-M   'P 1'
#
loop_
_entity.id
_entity.type
_entity.pdbx_description
1 polymer ?
#
loop_
_entity_poly.entity_id
_entity_poly.type
_entity_poly.pdbx_seq_one_letter_code
_entity_poly.pdbx_strand_id
1 'polypeptide(L)'
;MALEQDIGALIASTNQLTAVVDNKAQALDKQMAALDARVAKKEQDVDKFLQEALPETRYVQDIFIGGSKDYLYPVWWTFPANAHGVGKLTVSREYHWNGGVGERPLNTSSVHQAALLLELEGNACQWSGDANFMNIKRFSERYTNTASHVHFMMQCKAEKVDPNRDLYGGGADGSVGPWSYISSGLYLRGGGLKYRITKNWKGDVNYFDGSSMERKSIYEYNVPNATSTVRWFVEPIPFTERKAPIANTIPYVNHPYTPPATA
;
A
#
# COMPACT_ATOMS: atom_id res chain seq x y z
N MET A 1 82.27 27.59 -24.12
CA MET A 1 81.11 28.34 -24.66
C MET A 1 79.86 27.46 -24.85
N ALA A 2 79.82 26.45 -25.72
CA ALA A 2 78.59 25.65 -25.92
C ALA A 2 78.08 24.93 -24.64
N LEU A 3 78.99 24.28 -23.91
CA LEU A 3 78.65 23.53 -22.69
C LEU A 3 78.19 24.43 -21.53
N GLU A 4 78.73 25.64 -21.42
CA GLU A 4 78.30 26.65 -20.43
C GLU A 4 76.91 27.20 -20.79
N GLN A 5 76.62 27.34 -22.08
CA GLN A 5 75.32 27.76 -22.60
C GLN A 5 74.25 26.70 -22.34
N ASP A 6 74.59 25.41 -22.51
CA ASP A 6 73.71 24.27 -22.20
C ASP A 6 73.42 24.14 -20.71
N ILE A 7 74.44 24.32 -19.85
CA ILE A 7 74.28 24.35 -18.39
C ILE A 7 73.37 25.51 -17.96
N GLY A 8 73.54 26.70 -18.55
CA GLY A 8 72.67 27.84 -18.30
C GLY A 8 71.22 27.58 -18.68
N ALA A 9 70.99 26.93 -19.83
CA ALA A 9 69.65 26.54 -20.28
C ALA A 9 69.00 25.49 -19.35
N LEU A 10 69.78 24.51 -18.88
CA LEU A 10 69.32 23.49 -17.94
C LEU A 10 68.91 24.09 -16.59
N ILE A 11 69.71 25.03 -16.06
CA ILE A 11 69.38 25.75 -14.81
C ILE A 11 68.08 26.54 -14.98
N ALA A 12 67.92 27.25 -16.10
CA ALA A 12 66.70 28.01 -16.39
C ALA A 12 65.47 27.10 -16.46
N SER A 13 65.58 25.96 -17.14
CA SER A 13 64.49 24.97 -17.25
C SER A 13 64.16 24.33 -15.89
N THR A 14 65.17 24.03 -15.06
CA THR A 14 64.98 23.50 -13.71
C THR A 14 64.25 24.50 -12.82
N ASN A 15 64.63 25.78 -12.86
CA ASN A 15 63.95 26.84 -12.12
C ASN A 15 62.49 27.03 -12.58
N GLN A 16 62.22 26.92 -13.88
CA GLN A 16 60.86 26.93 -14.41
C GLN A 16 60.04 25.74 -13.93
N LEU A 17 60.62 24.53 -13.93
CA LEU A 17 59.94 23.33 -13.44
C LEU A 17 59.60 23.46 -11.96
N THR A 18 60.53 23.93 -11.12
CA THR A 18 60.28 24.19 -9.70
C THR A 18 59.11 25.15 -9.51
N ALA A 19 59.09 26.26 -10.24
CA ALA A 19 57.98 27.22 -10.17
C ALA A 19 56.63 26.61 -10.60
N VAL A 20 56.62 25.74 -11.62
CA VAL A 20 55.41 25.03 -12.06
C VAL A 20 54.92 24.06 -10.99
N VAL A 21 55.83 23.30 -10.37
CA VAL A 21 55.52 22.35 -9.29
C VAL A 21 54.95 23.08 -8.08
N ASP A 22 55.57 24.18 -7.64
CA ASP A 22 55.09 24.99 -6.51
C ASP A 22 53.69 25.55 -6.77
N ASN A 23 53.45 26.07 -7.97
CA ASN A 23 52.14 26.59 -8.37
C ASN A 23 51.07 25.47 -8.41
N LYS A 24 51.43 24.27 -8.87
CA LYS A 24 50.52 23.11 -8.88
C LYS A 24 50.21 22.61 -7.48
N ALA A 25 51.20 22.56 -6.58
CA ALA A 25 51.01 22.18 -5.19
C ALA A 25 50.04 23.13 -4.47
N GLN A 26 50.25 24.46 -4.62
CA GLN A 26 49.34 25.46 -4.04
C GLN A 26 47.91 25.38 -4.62
N ALA A 27 47.78 25.07 -5.91
CA ALA A 27 46.47 24.89 -6.53
C ALA A 27 45.75 23.64 -6.00
N LEU A 28 46.49 22.54 -5.80
CA LEU A 28 45.96 21.31 -5.20
C LEU A 28 45.51 21.55 -3.76
N ASP A 29 46.31 22.23 -2.93
CA ASP A 29 45.95 22.53 -1.54
C ASP A 29 44.65 23.34 -1.45
N LYS A 30 44.49 24.35 -2.32
CA LYS A 30 43.24 25.13 -2.41
C LYS A 30 42.05 24.26 -2.84
N GLN A 31 42.25 23.36 -3.79
CA GLN A 31 41.20 22.45 -4.24
C GLN A 31 40.81 21.44 -3.16
N MET A 32 41.78 20.88 -2.42
CA MET A 32 41.53 19.98 -1.31
C MET A 32 40.75 20.68 -0.19
N ALA A 33 41.18 21.87 0.24
CA ALA A 33 40.47 22.64 1.25
C ALA A 33 39.02 22.99 0.84
N ALA A 34 38.80 23.33 -0.43
CA ALA A 34 37.47 23.57 -0.97
C ALA A 34 36.62 22.28 -1.01
N LEU A 35 37.23 21.14 -1.31
CA LEU A 35 36.57 19.84 -1.29
C LEU A 35 36.16 19.45 0.13
N ASP A 36 37.07 19.59 1.09
CA ASP A 36 36.84 19.29 2.51
C ASP A 36 35.69 20.13 3.07
N ALA A 37 35.69 21.43 2.80
CA ALA A 37 34.59 22.32 3.18
C ALA A 37 33.25 21.89 2.55
N ARG A 38 33.28 21.42 1.31
CA ARG A 38 32.07 20.93 0.61
C ARG A 38 31.58 19.60 1.18
N VAL A 39 32.48 18.71 1.57
CA VAL A 39 32.14 17.43 2.22
C VAL A 39 31.52 17.70 3.58
N ALA A 40 32.17 18.50 4.43
CA ALA A 40 31.67 18.85 5.76
C ALA A 40 30.28 19.50 5.69
N LYS A 41 30.05 20.39 4.71
CA LYS A 41 28.72 20.97 4.48
C LYS A 41 27.68 19.92 4.07
N LYS A 42 28.02 19.00 3.18
CA LYS A 42 27.11 17.93 2.74
C LYS A 42 26.76 16.98 3.88
N GLU A 43 27.72 16.67 4.75
CA GLU A 43 27.47 15.86 5.95
C GLU A 43 26.44 16.56 6.85
N GLN A 44 26.61 17.86 7.11
CA GLN A 44 25.63 18.66 7.87
C GLN A 44 24.25 18.71 7.20
N ASP A 45 24.20 18.88 5.87
CA ASP A 45 22.94 18.89 5.11
C ASP A 45 22.22 17.54 5.19
N VAL A 46 22.95 16.42 5.16
CA VAL A 46 22.41 15.06 5.32
C VAL A 46 21.90 14.83 6.74
N ASP A 47 22.68 15.22 7.76
CA ASP A 47 22.28 15.07 9.16
C ASP A 47 21.00 15.87 9.45
N LYS A 48 20.91 17.09 8.92
CA LYS A 48 19.71 17.92 9.00
C LYS A 48 18.52 17.25 8.32
N PHE A 49 18.71 16.73 7.10
CA PHE A 49 17.65 16.01 6.39
C PHE A 49 17.15 14.81 7.19
N LEU A 50 18.04 14.02 7.79
CA LEU A 50 17.66 12.85 8.59
C LEU A 50 16.89 13.23 9.86
N GLN A 51 17.20 14.37 10.48
CA GLN A 51 16.48 14.88 11.66
C GLN A 51 15.09 15.43 11.32
N GLU A 52 14.94 16.08 10.16
CA GLU A 52 13.70 16.72 9.73
C GLU A 52 12.79 15.79 8.91
N ALA A 53 13.32 14.66 8.42
CA ALA A 53 12.55 13.70 7.65
C ALA A 53 11.48 13.04 8.53
N LEU A 54 10.21 13.28 8.18
CA LEU A 54 9.05 12.58 8.73
C LEU A 54 8.48 11.64 7.67
N PRO A 55 9.16 10.51 7.36
CA PRO A 55 8.65 9.58 6.37
C PRO A 55 7.33 8.98 6.83
N GLU A 56 6.40 8.86 5.89
CA GLU A 56 5.14 8.16 6.13
C GLU A 56 5.43 6.70 6.54
N THR A 57 4.97 6.30 7.73
CA THR A 57 5.25 4.97 8.25
C THR A 57 4.54 3.91 7.42
N ARG A 58 5.23 2.80 7.14
CA ARG A 58 4.67 1.65 6.42
C ARG A 58 4.52 0.45 7.35
N TYR A 59 3.30 -0.05 7.48
CA TYR A 59 2.95 -1.28 8.22
C TYR A 59 2.66 -2.40 7.23
N VAL A 60 3.16 -3.60 7.50
CA VAL A 60 3.00 -4.78 6.64
C VAL A 60 2.41 -5.91 7.45
N GLN A 61 1.36 -6.53 6.90
CA GLN A 61 0.69 -7.70 7.47
C GLN A 61 0.57 -8.75 6.36
N ASP A 62 1.22 -9.89 6.54
CA ASP A 62 1.02 -11.06 5.69
C ASP A 62 -0.15 -11.87 6.24
N ILE A 63 -1.13 -12.21 5.40
CA ILE A 63 -2.29 -13.03 5.75
C ILE A 63 -2.31 -14.30 4.90
N PHE A 64 -2.88 -15.37 5.45
CA PHE A 64 -3.02 -16.65 4.78
C PHE A 64 -4.47 -17.11 4.85
N ILE A 65 -5.06 -17.42 3.70
CA ILE A 65 -6.45 -17.88 3.60
C ILE A 65 -6.43 -19.35 3.21
N GLY A 66 -6.46 -20.21 4.24
CA GLY A 66 -6.36 -21.67 4.15
C GLY A 66 -7.61 -22.38 3.64
N GLY A 67 -8.80 -21.76 3.75
CA GLY A 67 -10.07 -22.37 3.34
C GLY A 67 -10.13 -22.78 1.85
N SER A 68 -11.26 -23.28 1.37
CA SER A 68 -11.35 -23.82 -0.01
C SER A 68 -11.09 -22.74 -1.09
N LYS A 69 -10.43 -23.15 -2.19
CA LYS A 69 -10.22 -22.31 -3.38
C LYS A 69 -11.52 -21.98 -4.13
N ASP A 70 -12.60 -22.66 -3.81
CA ASP A 70 -13.92 -22.47 -4.42
C ASP A 70 -14.73 -21.39 -3.70
N TYR A 71 -14.14 -20.78 -2.67
CA TYR A 71 -14.74 -19.70 -1.89
C TYR A 71 -13.84 -18.46 -1.85
N LEU A 72 -14.49 -17.33 -1.59
CA LEU A 72 -13.89 -16.06 -1.27
C LEU A 72 -14.16 -15.76 0.21
N TYR A 73 -13.13 -15.35 0.93
CA TYR A 73 -13.14 -15.14 2.37
C TYR A 73 -13.06 -13.65 2.69
N PRO A 74 -13.83 -13.17 3.68
CA PRO A 74 -13.91 -11.75 4.01
C PRO A 74 -12.61 -11.22 4.61
N VAL A 75 -12.24 -10.01 4.20
CA VAL A 75 -11.13 -9.19 4.71
C VAL A 75 -11.65 -7.77 4.91
N TRP A 76 -11.50 -7.21 6.11
CA TRP A 76 -12.13 -5.95 6.47
C TRP A 76 -11.33 -5.10 7.45
N TRP A 77 -11.56 -3.80 7.37
CA TRP A 77 -10.86 -2.80 8.16
C TRP A 77 -11.70 -1.54 8.29
N THR A 78 -11.27 -0.66 9.17
CA THR A 78 -11.76 0.72 9.23
C THR A 78 -10.58 1.62 8.94
N PHE A 79 -10.72 2.57 8.01
CA PHE A 79 -9.67 3.55 7.78
C PHE A 79 -9.55 4.47 9.01
N PRO A 80 -8.37 5.06 9.27
CA PRO A 80 -8.23 6.08 10.31
C PRO A 80 -9.21 7.25 10.11
N ALA A 81 -9.64 7.88 11.20
CA ALA A 81 -10.53 9.04 11.16
C ALA A 81 -9.95 10.20 10.33
N ASN A 82 -10.79 11.15 9.93
CA ASN A 82 -10.42 12.25 9.03
C ASN A 82 -9.20 13.08 9.52
N ALA A 83 -8.99 13.18 10.84
CA ALA A 83 -7.82 13.85 11.42
C ALA A 83 -6.46 13.23 11.04
N HIS A 84 -6.44 11.96 10.62
CA HIS A 84 -5.25 11.31 10.09
C HIS A 84 -4.92 11.74 8.65
N GLY A 85 -5.89 12.29 7.91
CA GLY A 85 -5.81 12.47 6.47
C GLY A 85 -6.09 11.17 5.72
N VAL A 86 -5.35 10.92 4.64
CA VAL A 86 -5.60 9.80 3.73
C VAL A 86 -4.92 8.52 4.22
N GLY A 87 -5.72 7.52 4.57
CA GLY A 87 -5.26 6.15 4.75
C GLY A 87 -5.02 5.49 3.40
N LYS A 88 -3.84 4.88 3.23
CA LYS A 88 -3.44 4.11 2.05
C LYS A 88 -3.36 2.64 2.39
N LEU A 89 -3.99 1.78 1.59
CA LEU A 89 -3.95 0.33 1.75
C LEU A 89 -3.68 -0.36 0.44
N THR A 90 -2.75 -1.30 0.44
CA THR A 90 -2.44 -2.15 -0.69
C THR A 90 -2.65 -3.59 -0.31
N VAL A 91 -3.48 -4.30 -1.06
CA VAL A 91 -3.58 -5.76 -1.03
C VAL A 91 -2.85 -6.31 -2.24
N SER A 92 -1.84 -7.12 -1.99
CA SER A 92 -0.96 -7.62 -3.04
C SER A 92 -0.64 -9.09 -2.88
N ARG A 93 -0.32 -9.71 -4.01
CA ARG A 93 0.25 -11.05 -4.07
C ARG A 93 1.14 -11.16 -5.29
N GLU A 94 2.32 -11.73 -5.11
CA GLU A 94 3.18 -12.11 -6.23
C GLU A 94 2.77 -13.46 -6.82
N TYR A 95 2.86 -13.56 -8.14
CA TYR A 95 2.32 -14.67 -8.91
C TYR A 95 2.82 -16.07 -8.49
N HIS A 96 4.04 -16.15 -7.97
CA HIS A 96 4.73 -17.40 -7.65
C HIS A 96 4.60 -17.83 -6.19
N TRP A 97 3.99 -17.01 -5.32
CA TRP A 97 3.73 -17.44 -3.95
C TRP A 97 2.86 -18.70 -3.99
N ASN A 98 3.08 -19.64 -3.07
CA ASN A 98 2.48 -20.99 -3.09
C ASN A 98 2.68 -21.74 -4.43
N GLY A 99 3.75 -21.44 -5.17
CA GLY A 99 4.08 -22.05 -6.45
C GLY A 99 4.92 -23.34 -6.35
N GLY A 100 5.34 -23.71 -5.13
CA GLY A 100 6.14 -24.91 -4.87
C GLY A 100 5.44 -26.19 -5.30
N VAL A 101 6.21 -27.20 -5.71
CA VAL A 101 5.65 -28.53 -6.05
C VAL A 101 4.97 -29.10 -4.80
N GLY A 102 3.67 -29.38 -4.88
CA GLY A 102 2.84 -29.82 -3.75
C GLY A 102 2.10 -28.70 -3.01
N GLU A 103 2.40 -27.42 -3.28
CA GLU A 103 1.76 -26.28 -2.63
C GLU A 103 0.73 -25.57 -3.50
N ARG A 104 0.72 -25.87 -4.82
CA ARG A 104 -0.04 -25.16 -5.86
C ARG A 104 -1.55 -25.38 -5.75
N PRO A 105 -2.31 -24.42 -5.22
CA PRO A 105 -3.71 -24.70 -4.94
C PRO A 105 -4.63 -24.40 -6.12
N LEU A 106 -4.23 -23.48 -7.00
CA LEU A 106 -5.06 -23.02 -8.12
C LEU A 106 -4.71 -23.73 -9.42
N ASN A 107 -3.41 -23.90 -9.70
CA ASN A 107 -2.91 -24.54 -10.90
C ASN A 107 -1.78 -25.52 -10.56
N THR A 108 -2.10 -26.81 -10.51
CA THR A 108 -1.16 -27.87 -10.11
C THR A 108 0.04 -27.99 -11.06
N SER A 109 -0.12 -27.59 -12.32
CA SER A 109 0.90 -27.73 -13.37
C SER A 109 1.80 -26.50 -13.55
N SER A 110 1.52 -25.37 -12.88
CA SER A 110 2.25 -24.11 -13.08
C SER A 110 2.72 -23.50 -11.76
N VAL A 111 3.86 -22.80 -11.75
CA VAL A 111 4.25 -21.97 -10.59
C VAL A 111 3.45 -20.67 -10.52
N HIS A 112 2.81 -20.26 -11.62
CA HIS A 112 2.00 -19.04 -11.68
C HIS A 112 0.59 -19.29 -11.11
N GLN A 113 0.42 -19.08 -9.80
CA GLN A 113 -0.85 -19.30 -9.12
C GLN A 113 -1.80 -18.11 -9.31
N ALA A 114 -1.43 -16.92 -8.82
CA ALA A 114 -2.24 -15.72 -8.93
C ALA A 114 -1.41 -14.48 -8.59
N ALA A 115 -1.59 -13.39 -9.35
CA ALA A 115 -1.04 -12.08 -9.01
C ALA A 115 -2.17 -11.08 -8.79
N LEU A 116 -2.01 -10.25 -7.75
CA LEU A 116 -2.96 -9.21 -7.36
C LEU A 116 -2.19 -7.94 -7.01
N LEU A 117 -2.66 -6.82 -7.55
CA LEU A 117 -2.37 -5.48 -7.06
C LEU A 117 -3.70 -4.74 -6.91
N LEU A 118 -4.10 -4.47 -5.67
CA LEU A 118 -5.23 -3.63 -5.33
C LEU A 118 -4.76 -2.52 -4.41
N GLU A 119 -4.85 -1.28 -4.88
CA GLU A 119 -4.49 -0.10 -4.10
C GLU A 119 -5.74 0.74 -3.81
N LEU A 120 -5.90 1.07 -2.54
CA LEU A 120 -7.04 1.78 -1.98
C LEU A 120 -6.54 3.02 -1.24
N GLU A 121 -7.28 4.11 -1.38
CA GLU A 121 -7.17 5.29 -0.52
C GLU A 121 -8.52 5.53 0.15
N GLY A 122 -8.52 5.95 1.40
CA GLY A 122 -9.75 6.30 2.09
C GLY A 122 -9.52 6.89 3.48
N ASN A 123 -10.60 7.29 4.12
CA ASN A 123 -10.61 7.75 5.50
C ASN A 123 -11.92 7.34 6.19
N ALA A 124 -11.83 7.08 7.48
CA ALA A 124 -12.92 6.71 8.37
C ALA A 124 -13.78 5.52 7.86
N CYS A 125 -15.09 5.60 8.07
CA CYS A 125 -16.10 4.67 7.62
C CYS A 125 -17.39 5.42 7.27
N GLN A 126 -18.38 4.73 6.70
CA GLN A 126 -19.64 5.33 6.27
C GLN A 126 -20.43 5.99 7.40
N TRP A 127 -20.35 5.46 8.63
CA TRP A 127 -20.99 6.06 9.82
C TRP A 127 -20.20 7.20 10.45
N SER A 128 -19.04 7.55 9.91
CA SER A 128 -18.32 8.73 10.36
C SER A 128 -19.15 9.99 10.10
N GLY A 129 -19.24 10.87 11.10
CA GLY A 129 -19.89 12.18 10.95
C GLY A 129 -19.10 13.15 10.05
N ASP A 130 -17.79 12.93 9.93
CA ASP A 130 -16.90 13.72 9.06
C ASP A 130 -16.93 13.27 7.60
N ALA A 131 -16.44 14.15 6.70
CA ALA A 131 -16.20 13.82 5.30
C ALA A 131 -15.37 12.53 5.18
N ASN A 132 -15.91 11.55 4.48
CA ASN A 132 -15.36 10.22 4.38
C ASN A 132 -15.39 9.71 2.94
N PHE A 133 -14.43 8.86 2.58
CA PHE A 133 -14.37 8.25 1.25
C PHE A 133 -13.57 6.95 1.26
N MET A 134 -13.77 6.17 0.19
CA MET A 134 -12.81 5.17 -0.25
C MET A 134 -12.80 5.12 -1.77
N ASN A 135 -11.59 5.14 -2.34
CA ASN A 135 -11.34 5.05 -3.78
C ASN A 135 -10.40 3.90 -4.08
N ILE A 136 -10.72 3.16 -5.15
CA ILE A 136 -9.80 2.21 -5.76
C ILE A 136 -8.89 3.00 -6.70
N LYS A 137 -7.60 3.07 -6.37
CA LYS A 137 -6.59 3.78 -7.16
C LYS A 137 -6.05 2.94 -8.29
N ARG A 138 -5.77 1.67 -7.99
CA ARG A 138 -5.28 0.68 -8.96
C ARG A 138 -5.90 -0.67 -8.65
N PHE A 139 -6.25 -1.38 -9.69
CA PHE A 139 -6.66 -2.77 -9.61
C PHE A 139 -6.11 -3.53 -10.83
N SER A 140 -5.36 -4.59 -10.57
CA SER A 140 -4.84 -5.48 -11.59
C SER A 140 -4.71 -6.89 -11.05
N GLU A 141 -5.14 -7.86 -11.85
CA GLU A 141 -4.98 -9.28 -11.58
C GLU A 141 -4.38 -10.00 -12.79
N ARG A 142 -3.58 -11.04 -12.55
CA ARG A 142 -3.05 -11.93 -13.59
C ARG A 142 -3.11 -13.39 -13.14
N TYR A 143 -3.12 -14.28 -14.13
CA TYR A 143 -3.17 -15.75 -14.00
C TYR A 143 -4.49 -16.30 -13.47
N THR A 144 -4.87 -15.95 -12.25
CA THR A 144 -6.13 -16.38 -11.65
C THR A 144 -6.68 -15.28 -10.77
N ASN A 145 -7.99 -15.02 -10.90
CA ASN A 145 -8.67 -13.98 -10.14
C ASN A 145 -8.79 -14.35 -8.66
N THR A 146 -8.63 -13.36 -7.79
CA THR A 146 -8.54 -13.55 -6.33
C THR A 146 -9.31 -12.53 -5.51
N ALA A 147 -9.47 -11.29 -5.97
CA ALA A 147 -10.17 -10.24 -5.25
C ALA A 147 -11.61 -10.10 -5.72
N SER A 148 -12.50 -9.74 -4.78
CA SER A 148 -13.91 -9.53 -5.04
C SER A 148 -14.55 -8.55 -4.06
N HIS A 149 -15.68 -7.96 -4.44
CA HIS A 149 -16.59 -7.27 -3.52
C HIS A 149 -15.94 -6.15 -2.69
N VAL A 150 -14.94 -5.47 -3.25
CA VAL A 150 -14.31 -4.31 -2.61
C VAL A 150 -15.36 -3.21 -2.48
N HIS A 151 -15.63 -2.76 -1.25
CA HIS A 151 -16.64 -1.73 -1.00
C HIS A 151 -16.36 -0.96 0.30
N PHE A 152 -16.76 0.32 0.32
CA PHE A 152 -16.55 1.21 1.46
C PHE A 152 -17.45 0.82 2.65
N MET A 153 -18.65 0.38 2.34
CA MET A 153 -19.50 -0.36 3.26
C MET A 153 -19.30 -1.84 2.99
N MET A 154 -18.56 -2.55 3.83
CA MET A 154 -18.19 -3.94 3.56
C MET A 154 -19.43 -4.75 3.16
N GLN A 155 -19.28 -5.49 2.06
CA GLN A 155 -20.29 -6.44 1.62
C GLN A 155 -20.38 -7.56 2.68
N CYS A 156 -21.51 -7.68 3.35
CA CYS A 156 -21.73 -8.66 4.40
C CYS A 156 -23.20 -9.07 4.41
N LYS A 157 -23.60 -9.95 5.34
CA LYS A 157 -25.01 -10.22 5.60
C LYS A 157 -25.52 -9.35 6.74
N ALA A 158 -26.79 -9.00 6.67
CA ALA A 158 -27.51 -8.30 7.73
C ALA A 158 -28.71 -9.14 8.16
N GLU A 159 -28.85 -9.39 9.46
CA GLU A 159 -30.01 -10.08 10.01
C GLU A 159 -30.65 -9.30 11.16
N LYS A 160 -31.95 -9.54 11.40
CA LYS A 160 -32.62 -9.04 12.60
C LYS A 160 -32.11 -9.77 13.84
N VAL A 161 -31.92 -9.03 14.93
CA VAL A 161 -31.62 -9.64 16.24
C VAL A 161 -32.92 -9.93 16.98
N ASP A 162 -33.90 -9.03 16.88
CA ASP A 162 -35.25 -9.20 17.40
C ASP A 162 -36.23 -9.30 16.22
N PRO A 163 -36.95 -10.42 16.05
CA PRO A 163 -37.88 -10.61 14.93
C PRO A 163 -39.06 -9.63 14.97
N ASN A 164 -39.37 -9.03 16.13
CA ASN A 164 -40.47 -8.09 16.29
C ASN A 164 -40.10 -6.64 15.94
N ARG A 165 -38.83 -6.38 15.63
CA ARG A 165 -38.33 -5.04 15.29
C ARG A 165 -37.93 -4.97 13.83
N ASP A 166 -37.83 -3.75 13.30
CA ASP A 166 -37.40 -3.55 11.92
C ASP A 166 -35.91 -3.88 11.73
N LEU A 167 -35.52 -4.21 10.49
CA LEU A 167 -34.12 -4.39 10.15
C LEU A 167 -33.47 -3.01 9.97
N TYR A 168 -32.45 -2.70 10.76
CA TYR A 168 -31.71 -1.45 10.61
C TYR A 168 -30.97 -1.41 9.26
N GLY A 169 -31.08 -0.29 8.54
CA GLY A 169 -30.45 -0.08 7.22
C GLY A 169 -31.30 -0.54 6.03
N GLY A 170 -32.46 -1.16 6.28
CA GLY A 170 -33.35 -1.68 5.23
C GLY A 170 -32.84 -2.97 4.59
N GLY A 171 -33.42 -3.35 3.45
CA GLY A 171 -33.12 -4.61 2.77
C GLY A 171 -33.90 -5.82 3.30
N ALA A 172 -33.65 -6.99 2.72
CA ALA A 172 -34.24 -8.24 3.18
C ALA A 172 -33.37 -8.89 4.28
N ASP A 173 -34.04 -9.45 5.29
CA ASP A 173 -33.39 -10.18 6.38
C ASP A 173 -32.53 -11.34 5.82
N GLY A 174 -31.26 -11.40 6.20
CA GLY A 174 -30.27 -12.37 5.74
C GLY A 174 -29.63 -12.07 4.37
N SER A 175 -29.98 -10.97 3.71
CA SER A 175 -29.44 -10.63 2.39
C SER A 175 -27.97 -10.21 2.44
N VAL A 176 -27.21 -10.55 1.39
CA VAL A 176 -25.84 -10.06 1.18
C VAL A 176 -25.89 -8.72 0.47
N GLY A 177 -25.19 -7.73 1.01
CA GLY A 177 -25.16 -6.39 0.45
C GLY A 177 -24.14 -5.50 1.15
N PRO A 178 -23.99 -4.24 0.71
CA PRO A 178 -23.11 -3.26 1.35
C PRO A 178 -23.72 -2.80 2.68
N TRP A 179 -23.73 -3.67 3.69
CA TRP A 179 -24.47 -3.42 4.93
C TRP A 179 -23.60 -2.93 6.07
N SER A 180 -22.28 -3.18 6.08
CA SER A 180 -21.46 -2.71 7.19
C SER A 180 -21.13 -1.24 7.04
N TYR A 181 -21.71 -0.38 7.89
CA TYR A 181 -21.43 1.06 7.86
C TYR A 181 -20.18 1.42 8.68
N ILE A 182 -19.62 0.49 9.47
CA ILE A 182 -18.45 0.72 10.33
C ILE A 182 -17.13 0.28 9.72
N SER A 183 -17.17 -0.53 8.66
CA SER A 183 -15.98 -1.12 8.07
C SER A 183 -16.06 -1.15 6.55
N SER A 184 -14.92 -0.87 5.94
CA SER A 184 -14.62 -1.20 4.55
C SER A 184 -14.19 -2.66 4.45
N GLY A 185 -14.32 -3.25 3.28
CA GLY A 185 -13.84 -4.60 3.09
C GLY A 185 -13.82 -5.08 1.66
N LEU A 186 -13.34 -6.30 1.51
CA LEU A 186 -13.32 -7.06 0.28
C LEU A 186 -13.32 -8.56 0.61
N TYR A 187 -13.39 -9.39 -0.42
CA TYR A 187 -13.22 -10.83 -0.28
C TYR A 187 -12.04 -11.32 -1.11
N LEU A 188 -11.22 -12.18 -0.51
CA LEU A 188 -10.04 -12.79 -1.13
C LEU A 188 -10.23 -14.29 -1.27
N ARG A 189 -9.78 -14.85 -2.40
CA ARG A 189 -9.89 -16.28 -2.68
C ARG A 189 -9.13 -17.12 -1.66
N GLY A 190 -9.73 -18.24 -1.27
CA GLY A 190 -9.06 -19.25 -0.46
C GLY A 190 -8.13 -20.14 -1.28
N GLY A 191 -7.80 -21.28 -0.70
CA GLY A 191 -6.96 -22.32 -1.27
C GLY A 191 -5.59 -22.39 -0.61
N GLY A 192 -5.38 -21.82 0.57
CA GLY A 192 -4.03 -21.66 1.11
C GLY A 192 -3.23 -20.59 0.39
N LEU A 193 -3.88 -19.48 0.03
CA LEU A 193 -3.23 -18.36 -0.63
C LEU A 193 -2.69 -17.37 0.40
N LYS A 194 -1.39 -17.06 0.29
CA LYS A 194 -0.75 -15.91 0.94
C LYS A 194 -1.10 -14.58 0.25
N TYR A 195 -1.42 -13.57 1.03
CA TYR A 195 -1.57 -12.18 0.60
C TYR A 195 -0.74 -11.27 1.51
N ARG A 196 -0.36 -10.10 0.99
CA ARG A 196 0.33 -9.05 1.73
C ARG A 196 -0.51 -7.79 1.74
N ILE A 197 -0.82 -7.33 2.94
CA ILE A 197 -1.44 -6.05 3.22
C ILE A 197 -0.34 -5.06 3.58
N THR A 198 -0.28 -3.92 2.90
CA THR A 198 0.58 -2.79 3.24
C THR A 198 -0.29 -1.58 3.54
N LYS A 199 -0.01 -0.84 4.62
CA LYS A 199 -0.77 0.35 4.99
C LYS A 199 0.04 1.43 5.71
N ASN A 200 -0.48 2.66 5.77
CA ASN A 200 0.19 3.80 6.45
C ASN A 200 -0.33 4.10 7.87
N TRP A 201 -1.13 3.22 8.46
CA TRP A 201 -1.68 3.39 9.82
C TRP A 201 -1.47 2.16 10.71
N LYS A 202 -1.59 2.32 12.03
CA LYS A 202 -1.44 1.26 13.05
C LYS A 202 -2.66 0.31 13.12
N GLY A 203 -2.51 -0.82 13.80
CA GLY A 203 -3.55 -1.86 13.95
C GLY A 203 -3.52 -2.88 12.80
N ASP A 204 -4.32 -3.94 12.87
CA ASP A 204 -4.35 -4.98 11.84
C ASP A 204 -5.62 -4.92 11.00
N VAL A 205 -5.53 -5.41 9.77
CA VAL A 205 -6.70 -5.73 8.96
C VAL A 205 -7.25 -7.07 9.42
N ASN A 206 -8.56 -7.11 9.67
CA ASN A 206 -9.24 -8.33 10.04
C ASN A 206 -9.45 -9.20 8.81
N TYR A 207 -9.39 -10.50 9.00
CA TYR A 207 -9.66 -11.45 7.93
C TYR A 207 -10.20 -12.74 8.50
N PHE A 208 -10.81 -13.52 7.61
CA PHE A 208 -11.17 -14.90 7.87
C PHE A 208 -10.14 -15.81 7.18
N ASP A 209 -9.39 -16.55 7.97
CA ASP A 209 -8.36 -17.48 7.50
C ASP A 209 -8.95 -18.76 6.85
N GLY A 210 -10.24 -19.00 7.00
CA GLY A 210 -10.94 -20.18 6.50
C GLY A 210 -10.70 -21.45 7.32
N SER A 211 -10.21 -21.31 8.55
CA SER A 211 -10.13 -22.41 9.53
C SER A 211 -11.51 -22.94 9.94
N SER A 212 -12.54 -22.10 9.85
CA SER A 212 -13.94 -22.49 9.96
C SER A 212 -14.77 -21.89 8.81
N MET A 213 -15.94 -22.46 8.56
CA MET A 213 -16.97 -21.90 7.66
C MET A 213 -18.02 -21.10 8.45
N GLU A 214 -17.76 -20.84 9.73
CA GLU A 214 -18.73 -20.24 10.64
C GLU A 214 -18.90 -18.75 10.39
N ARG A 215 -20.12 -18.25 10.54
CA ARG A 215 -20.40 -16.81 10.47
C ARG A 215 -19.66 -16.08 11.58
N LYS A 216 -19.06 -14.95 11.27
CA LYS A 216 -18.44 -14.06 12.26
C LYS A 216 -19.21 -12.75 12.33
N SER A 217 -19.81 -12.48 13.50
CA SER A 217 -20.41 -11.18 13.78
C SER A 217 -19.32 -10.10 13.76
N ILE A 218 -19.55 -9.03 13.00
CA ILE A 218 -18.69 -7.85 12.95
C ILE A 218 -19.30 -6.68 13.71
N TYR A 219 -20.63 -6.69 13.90
CA TYR A 219 -21.36 -5.67 14.62
C TYR A 219 -22.74 -6.18 15.03
N GLU A 220 -23.22 -5.73 16.18
CA GLU A 220 -24.59 -5.95 16.62
C GLU A 220 -25.16 -4.68 17.24
N TYR A 221 -26.36 -4.31 16.80
CA TYR A 221 -27.18 -3.27 17.39
C TYR A 221 -28.50 -3.88 17.86
N ASN A 222 -28.62 -4.01 19.18
CA ASN A 222 -29.83 -4.44 19.86
C ASN A 222 -29.92 -3.77 21.23
N VAL A 223 -30.39 -2.52 21.27
CA VAL A 223 -30.54 -1.77 22.51
C VAL A 223 -32.02 -1.71 22.95
N PRO A 224 -32.31 -1.55 24.25
CA PRO A 224 -33.67 -1.35 24.72
C PRO A 224 -34.34 -0.16 24.03
N ASN A 225 -35.62 -0.30 23.67
CA ASN A 225 -36.45 0.73 23.02
C ASN A 225 -36.03 1.16 21.60
N ALA A 226 -35.05 0.51 20.97
CA ALA A 226 -34.78 0.73 19.55
C ALA A 226 -35.94 0.20 18.70
N THR A 227 -36.33 0.97 17.67
CA THR A 227 -37.35 0.56 16.68
C THR A 227 -36.84 -0.48 15.70
N SER A 228 -35.51 -0.57 15.53
CA SER A 228 -34.84 -1.49 14.63
C SER A 228 -33.67 -2.20 15.31
N THR A 229 -33.31 -3.36 14.77
CA THR A 229 -32.13 -4.14 15.19
C THR A 229 -31.34 -4.58 13.97
N VAL A 230 -30.06 -4.85 14.16
CA VAL A 230 -29.27 -5.53 13.13
C VAL A 230 -28.09 -6.25 13.74
N ARG A 231 -27.77 -7.41 13.19
CA ARG A 231 -26.46 -8.03 13.29
C ARG A 231 -25.86 -8.09 11.91
N TRP A 232 -24.67 -7.50 11.75
CA TRP A 232 -23.86 -7.69 10.56
C TRP A 232 -22.87 -8.81 10.81
N PHE A 233 -22.80 -9.74 9.87
CA PHE A 233 -21.87 -10.84 9.94
C PHE A 233 -21.27 -11.15 8.58
N VAL A 234 -20.08 -11.71 8.62
CA VAL A 234 -19.30 -12.09 7.46
C VAL A 234 -19.15 -13.60 7.44
N GLU A 235 -19.19 -14.17 6.25
CA GLU A 235 -18.97 -15.60 6.01
C GLU A 235 -18.36 -15.77 4.61
N PRO A 236 -17.68 -16.88 4.33
CA PRO A 236 -17.15 -17.12 3.01
C PRO A 236 -18.28 -17.23 1.98
N ILE A 237 -18.08 -16.64 0.81
CA ILE A 237 -19.03 -16.69 -0.31
C ILE A 237 -18.48 -17.55 -1.45
N PRO A 238 -19.33 -18.24 -2.24
CA PRO A 238 -18.86 -18.99 -3.39
C PRO A 238 -18.07 -18.12 -4.37
N PHE A 239 -16.97 -18.65 -4.91
CA PHE A 239 -16.15 -17.94 -5.90
C PHE A 239 -16.94 -17.61 -7.18
N THR A 240 -17.98 -18.39 -7.49
CA THR A 240 -18.92 -18.14 -8.59
C THR A 240 -19.69 -16.81 -8.43
N GLU A 241 -19.80 -16.28 -7.22
CA GLU A 241 -20.46 -14.99 -6.96
C GLU A 241 -19.52 -13.80 -7.11
N ARG A 242 -18.26 -14.02 -7.55
CA ARG A 242 -17.25 -12.97 -7.65
C ARG A 242 -17.76 -11.74 -8.41
N LYS A 243 -17.78 -10.60 -7.73
CA LYS A 243 -17.86 -9.26 -8.31
C LYS A 243 -16.46 -8.65 -8.38
N ALA A 244 -15.95 -8.39 -9.57
CA ALA A 244 -14.63 -7.79 -9.74
C ALA A 244 -14.60 -6.37 -9.14
N PRO A 245 -13.52 -5.96 -8.47
CA PRO A 245 -13.30 -4.57 -8.12
C PRO A 245 -13.37 -3.69 -9.39
N ILE A 246 -14.22 -2.67 -9.36
CA ILE A 246 -14.31 -1.69 -10.44
C ILE A 246 -13.53 -0.47 -9.98
N ALA A 247 -12.46 -0.13 -10.70
CA ALA A 247 -11.72 1.08 -10.39
C ALA A 247 -12.60 2.28 -10.73
N ASN A 248 -13.05 3.02 -9.71
CA ASN A 248 -13.65 4.35 -9.90
C ASN A 248 -12.52 5.36 -10.18
N THR A 249 -11.74 5.11 -11.24
CA THR A 249 -10.76 6.08 -11.71
C THR A 249 -11.51 7.15 -12.48
N ILE A 250 -11.91 8.21 -11.78
CA ILE A 250 -11.93 9.52 -12.42
C ILE A 250 -10.45 9.80 -12.71
N PRO A 251 -10.01 9.89 -13.98
CA PRO A 251 -8.65 10.30 -14.27
C PRO A 251 -8.39 11.62 -13.53
N TYR A 252 -7.20 11.81 -12.96
CA TYR A 252 -6.77 13.14 -12.55
C TYR A 252 -6.64 14.01 -13.82
N VAL A 253 -7.76 14.54 -14.32
CA VAL A 253 -7.77 15.57 -15.34
C VAL A 253 -7.56 16.87 -14.57
N ASN A 254 -6.42 17.52 -14.76
CA ASN A 254 -5.97 18.75 -14.11
C ASN A 254 -5.25 18.58 -12.77
N HIS A 255 -4.02 18.06 -12.82
CA HIS A 255 -3.01 18.46 -11.85
C HIS A 255 -2.50 19.88 -12.23
N PRO A 256 -2.37 20.83 -11.30
CA PRO A 256 -1.97 22.23 -11.57
C PRO A 256 -0.54 22.41 -12.11
N TYR A 257 0.19 21.31 -12.35
CA TYR A 257 1.53 21.30 -12.94
C TYR A 257 1.55 20.72 -14.36
N THR A 258 0.42 20.67 -15.06
CA THR A 258 0.45 20.40 -16.50
C THR A 258 1.00 21.66 -17.18
N PRO A 259 2.20 21.64 -17.79
CA PRO A 259 2.69 22.80 -18.51
C PRO A 259 1.66 23.14 -19.61
N PRO A 260 1.35 24.43 -19.86
CA PRO A 260 0.49 24.78 -20.97
C PRO A 260 1.08 24.20 -22.26
N ALA A 261 0.25 23.51 -23.02
CA ALA A 261 0.63 23.00 -24.33
C ALA A 261 1.16 24.18 -25.16
N THR A 262 2.37 24.05 -25.68
CA THR A 262 2.96 25.03 -26.60
C THR A 262 2.06 25.14 -27.82
N ALA A 263 1.61 26.37 -28.09
CA ALA A 263 0.92 26.73 -29.32
C ALA A 263 1.84 26.61 -30.53
#